data_AF-A0A438BLX7-F1
#
_entry.id   AF-A0A438BLX7-F1
#
_cell.length_a   1.000
_cell.length_b   1.000
_cell.length_c   1.000
_cell.angle_alpha   90.00
_cell.angle_beta   90.00
_cell.angle_gamma   90.00
#
_symmetry.space_group_name_H-M   'P 1'
#
loop_
_entity.id
_entity.type
_entity.pdbx_description
1 polymer ?
#
loop_
_entity_poly.entity_id
_entity_poly.type
_entity_poly.pdbx_seq_one_letter_code
_entity_poly.pdbx_strand_id
1 'polypeptide(L)' 'MEDMEYLDVLDLEGTAIKELPSSIQNLKNLRMLYLSNCKNLVTLPDSIYDLRSLEYLILPGCSNLEKFPKNLEALCSLVN' A
#
# COMPACT_ATOMS: atom_id res chain seq x y z
N MET A 1 13.31 -3.92 16.82
CA MET A 1 12.31 -3.13 16.10
C MET A 1 10.99 -3.50 16.74
N GLU A 2 10.36 -2.55 17.41
CA GLU A 2 9.04 -2.78 18.02
C GLU A 2 8.05 -2.93 16.86
N ASP A 3 7.47 -4.12 16.72
CA ASP A 3 6.41 -4.36 15.77
C ASP A 3 5.25 -3.40 16.10
N MET A 4 4.73 -2.66 15.11
CA MET A 4 3.56 -1.82 15.30
C MET A 4 2.32 -2.71 15.42
N GLU A 5 2.16 -3.38 16.56
CA GLU A 5 1.13 -4.39 16.80
C GLU A 5 -0.32 -3.86 16.73
N TYR A 6 -0.52 -2.55 16.58
CA TYR A 6 -1.87 -1.96 16.62
C TYR A 6 -2.23 -1.10 15.41
N LEU A 7 -1.31 -0.89 14.45
CA LEU A 7 -1.63 -0.05 13.30
C LEU A 7 -2.50 -0.84 12.31
N ASP A 8 -3.79 -0.53 12.28
CA ASP A 8 -4.76 -1.13 11.36
C ASP A 8 -4.98 -0.28 10.10
N VAL A 9 -4.80 1.04 10.21
CA VAL A 9 -4.97 2.00 9.11
C VAL A 9 -3.71 2.84 8.96
N LEU A 10 -3.20 2.92 7.73
CA LEU A 10 -2.14 3.81 7.33
C LEU A 10 -2.66 4.72 6.21
N ASP A 11 -2.77 6.01 6.52
CA ASP A 11 -3.18 7.03 5.58
C ASP A 11 -1.97 7.82 5.07
N LEU A 12 -1.73 7.72 3.76
CA LEU A 12 -0.70 8.44 3.03
C LEU A 12 -1.32 9.23 1.86
N GLU A 13 -2.63 9.45 1.87
CA GLU A 13 -3.35 10.14 0.81
C GLU A 13 -2.75 11.52 0.52
N GLY A 14 -2.57 11.83 -0.77
CA GLY A 14 -2.11 13.13 -1.26
C GLY A 14 -0.64 13.45 -0.92
N THR A 15 0.11 12.51 -0.34
CA THR A 15 1.51 12.73 -0.01
C THR A 15 2.42 12.72 -1.24
N ALA A 16 3.63 13.26 -1.08
CA ALA A 16 4.61 13.35 -2.16
C ALA A 16 5.49 12.09 -2.30
N ILE A 17 5.08 10.95 -1.70
CA ILE A 17 5.84 9.70 -1.72
C ILE A 17 6.11 9.23 -3.15
N LYS A 18 7.29 8.67 -3.36
CA LYS A 18 7.70 8.08 -4.65
C LYS A 18 7.61 6.56 -4.66
N GLU A 19 7.83 5.97 -3.50
CA GLU A 19 7.77 4.54 -3.21
C GLU A 19 7.49 4.34 -1.72
N LEU A 20 6.95 3.18 -1.35
CA LEU A 20 6.90 2.73 0.04
C LEU A 20 8.19 1.98 0.40
N PRO A 21 8.69 2.11 1.64
CA PRO A 21 9.85 1.34 2.07
C PRO A 21 9.51 -0.15 2.21
N SER A 22 10.49 -1.03 2.00
CA SER A 22 10.31 -2.48 2.18
C SER A 22 9.91 -2.88 3.60
N SER A 23 10.24 -2.03 4.59
CA SER A 23 9.82 -2.20 5.99
C SER A 23 8.31 -2.13 6.20
N ILE A 24 7.51 -1.76 5.19
CA ILE A 24 6.04 -1.81 5.25
C ILE A 24 5.55 -3.21 5.65
N GLN A 25 6.27 -4.28 5.28
CA GLN A 25 5.94 -5.65 5.67
C GLN A 25 5.90 -5.88 7.18
N ASN A 26 6.50 -5.00 8.00
CA ASN A 26 6.48 -5.13 9.45
C ASN A 26 5.14 -4.68 10.06
N LEU A 27 4.27 -4.03 9.28
CA LEU A 27 2.92 -3.66 9.68
C LEU A 27 1.98 -4.87 9.57
N LYS A 28 2.23 -5.89 10.40
CA LYS A 28 1.56 -7.20 10.32
C LYS A 28 0.04 -7.13 10.53
N ASN A 29 -0.44 -6.09 11.21
CA ASN A 29 -1.86 -5.88 11.51
C ASN A 29 -2.52 -4.81 10.63
N LEU A 30 -1.82 -4.28 9.62
CA LEU A 30 -2.36 -3.27 8.72
C LEU A 30 -3.47 -3.87 7.85
N ARG A 31 -4.66 -3.28 7.95
CA ARG A 31 -5.87 -3.66 7.21
C ARG A 31 -6.19 -2.68 6.09
N MET A 32 -5.92 -1.40 6.28
CA MET A 32 -6.24 -0.35 5.30
C MET A 32 -5.01 0.50 4.98
N LEU A 33 -4.71 0.64 3.70
CA LEU A 33 -3.65 1.49 3.18
C LEU A 33 -4.24 2.47 2.17
N TYR A 34 -4.29 3.76 2.54
CA TYR A 34 -4.74 4.84 1.67
C TYR A 34 -3.55 5.51 1.00
N LEU A 35 -3.55 5.48 -0.33
CA LEU A 35 -2.53 6.06 -1.20
C LEU A 35 -3.16 6.94 -2.28
N SER A 36 -4.46 7.24 -2.19
CA SER A 36 -5.15 8.11 -3.15
C SER A 36 -4.36 9.39 -3.40
N ASN A 37 -4.42 9.90 -4.61
CA ASN A 37 -3.82 11.19 -4.98
C ASN A 37 -2.28 11.29 -4.74
N CYS A 38 -1.57 10.18 -4.52
CA CYS A 38 -0.09 10.16 -4.46
C CYS A 38 0.50 10.26 -5.87
N LYS A 39 0.48 11.46 -6.44
CA LYS A 39 0.87 11.71 -7.84
C LYS A 39 2.32 11.38 -8.16
N ASN A 40 3.20 11.35 -7.16
CA ASN A 40 4.62 11.03 -7.35
C ASN A 40 4.93 9.54 -7.19
N LEU A 41 3.96 8.72 -6.77
CA LEU A 41 4.14 7.29 -6.54
C LEU A 41 4.32 6.59 -7.90
N VAL A 42 5.49 5.98 -8.11
CA VAL A 42 5.84 5.34 -9.39
C VAL A 42 5.68 3.82 -9.33
N THR A 43 5.90 3.23 -8.15
CA THR A 43 5.83 1.79 -7.92
C THR A 43 5.46 1.47 -6.48
N LEU A 44 4.96 0.26 -6.26
CA LEU A 44 4.86 -0.36 -4.94
C LEU A 44 6.02 -1.34 -4.75
N PRO A 45 6.56 -1.51 -3.53
CA PRO A 45 7.59 -2.51 -3.26
C PRO A 45 6.98 -3.93 -3.27
N ASP A 46 7.77 -4.95 -3.62
CA ASP A 46 7.30 -6.34 -3.59
C ASP A 46 6.88 -6.81 -2.19
N SER A 47 7.43 -6.20 -1.15
CA SER A 47 7.04 -6.44 0.25
C SER A 47 5.57 -6.12 0.55
N ILE A 48 4.85 -5.46 -0.37
CA ILE A 48 3.42 -5.22 -0.21
C ILE A 48 2.60 -6.52 -0.20
N TYR A 49 3.07 -7.60 -0.85
CA TYR A 49 2.40 -8.91 -0.77
C TYR A 49 2.59 -9.61 0.57
N ASP A 50 3.52 -9.15 1.40
CA ASP A 50 3.77 -9.70 2.74
C ASP A 50 2.84 -9.09 3.81
N LEU A 51 2.00 -8.12 3.44
CA LEU A 51 0.96 -7.53 4.28
C LEU A 51 -0.25 -8.49 4.40
N ARG A 52 -0.08 -9.55 5.18
CA ARG A 52 -1.06 -10.66 5.29
C ARG A 52 -2.45 -10.25 5.80
N SER A 53 -2.54 -9.14 6.52
CA SER A 53 -3.79 -8.62 7.09
C SER A 53 -4.43 -7.52 6.23
N LEU A 54 -3.80 -7.14 5.11
CA LEU A 54 -4.28 -6.04 4.28
C LEU A 54 -5.59 -6.44 3.61
N GLU A 55 -6.65 -5.72 3.95
CA GLU A 55 -7.99 -5.92 3.40
C GLU A 55 -8.31 -4.86 2.34
N TYR A 56 -7.71 -3.67 2.42
CA TYR A 56 -7.99 -2.55 1.53
C TYR A 56 -6.72 -1.80 1.12
N LEU A 57 -6.53 -1.66 -0.19
CA LEU A 57 -5.48 -0.84 -0.80
C LEU A 57 -6.15 0.18 -1.72
N ILE A 58 -6.13 1.46 -1.36
CA ILE A 58 -6.86 2.51 -2.06
C ILE A 58 -5.87 3.40 -2.82
N LEU A 59 -5.90 3.35 -4.16
CA LEU A 59 -4.91 4.00 -5.06
C LEU A 59 -5.45 5.02 -6.11
N PRO A 60 -6.73 5.45 -6.12
CA PRO A 60 -7.22 6.33 -7.18
C PRO A 60 -6.46 7.66 -7.19
N GLY A 61 -6.19 8.20 -8.37
CA GLY A 61 -5.47 9.48 -8.52
C GLY A 61 -3.93 9.39 -8.46
N CYS A 62 -3.35 8.18 -8.35
CA CYS A 62 -1.91 7.94 -8.51
C CYS A 62 -1.49 7.93 -9.99
N SER A 63 -1.42 9.11 -10.60
CA SER A 63 -1.26 9.26 -12.05
C SER A 63 0.06 8.72 -12.65
N ASN A 64 1.11 8.58 -11.84
CA ASN A 64 2.43 8.11 -12.29
C ASN A 64 2.73 6.65 -11.91
N LEU A 65 1.74 5.91 -11.39
CA LEU A 65 1.93 4.51 -11.00
C LEU A 65 1.98 3.63 -12.26
N GLU A 66 3.18 3.27 -12.71
CA GLU A 66 3.40 2.54 -13.97
C GLU A 66 3.30 1.02 -13.81
N LYS A 67 3.60 0.50 -12.62
CA LYS A 67 3.61 -0.93 -12.32
C LYS A 67 2.50 -1.29 -11.36
N PHE A 68 1.40 -1.82 -11.91
CA PHE A 68 0.55 -2.70 -11.13
C PHE A 68 1.16 -4.10 -11.14
N PRO A 69 1.29 -4.75 -10.00
CA PRO A 69 1.89 -6.06 -10.00
C PRO A 69 0.99 -7.13 -10.64
N LYS A 70 1.64 -8.04 -11.37
CA LYS A 70 1.01 -9.04 -12.23
C LYS A 70 0.10 -10.04 -11.49
N ASN A 71 0.12 -10.06 -10.16
CA ASN A 71 -0.65 -10.98 -9.30
C ASN A 71 -1.77 -10.27 -8.53
N LEU A 72 -2.47 -9.35 -9.20
CA LEU A 72 -3.65 -8.64 -8.70
C LEU A 72 -4.76 -9.54 -8.15
N GLU A 73 -4.79 -10.82 -8.57
CA GLU A 73 -5.75 -11.82 -8.07
C GLU A 73 -5.62 -12.11 -6.56
N ALA A 74 -4.48 -11.79 -5.93
CA ALA A 74 -4.29 -11.96 -4.49
C ALA A 74 -4.85 -10.81 -3.64
N LEU A 75 -5.15 -9.65 -4.24
CA LEU A 75 -5.62 -8.43 -3.55
C LEU A 75 -7.09 -8.13 -3.93
N CYS A 76 -7.95 -9.15 -3.87
CA CYS A 76 -9.39 -9.06 -4.14
C CYS A 76 -10.12 -8.14 -3.16
N SER A 77 -9.99 -6.83 -3.38
CA SER A 77 -10.86 -5.75 -2.86
C SER A 77 -10.53 -4.38 -3.47
N LEU A 78 -9.74 -4.31 -4.56
CA LEU A 78 -9.49 -3.05 -5.26
C LEU A 78 -10.80 -2.50 -5.81
N VAL A 79 -11.44 -1.63 -5.03
CA VAL A 79 -12.56 -0.82 -5.47
C VAL A 79 -11.93 0.28 -6.32
N ASN A 80 -12.02 0.11 -7.64
CA ASN A 80 -11.64 1.12 -8.64
C ASN A 80 -12.35 2.47 -8.41
#